data_AF-A0A1X7M5J0-F1
#
_entry.id   AF-A0A1X7M5J0-F1
#
_cell.length_a   1.000
_cell.length_b   1.000
_cell.length_c   1.000
_cell.angle_alpha   90.00
_cell.angle_beta   90.00
_cell.angle_gamma   90.00
#
_symmetry.space_group_name_H-M   'P 1'
#
loop_
_entity.id
_entity.type
_entity.pdbx_description
1 polymer ?
#
loop_
_entity_poly.entity_id
_entity_poly.type
_entity_poly.pdbx_seq_one_letter_code
_entity_poly.pdbx_strand_id
1 'polypeptide(L)' 'MTGYLDYTDVRNPVWADAGHSSIACEVKFDLFADYVPFIAMLSDPHPHGAEIFSACASGQYGELGDYVPPPLPSNAVTL' A
#
# COMPACT_ATOMS: atom_id res chain seq x y z
N MET A 1 23.30 3.20 13.29
CA MET A 1 22.47 2.57 12.24
C MET A 1 21.28 1.94 12.94
N THR A 2 20.18 2.69 13.06
CA THR A 2 18.89 2.12 13.48
C THR A 2 18.41 1.19 12.37
N GLY A 3 18.18 -0.08 12.69
CA GLY A 3 17.88 -1.15 11.72
C GLY A 3 16.48 -1.08 11.13
N TYR A 4 16.10 0.07 10.56
CA TYR A 4 14.90 0.18 9.73
C TYR A 4 15.20 -0.29 8.31
N LEU A 5 14.18 -0.86 7.68
CA LEU A 5 14.26 -1.29 6.30
C LEU A 5 14.15 -0.06 5.41
N ASP A 6 15.27 0.37 4.82
CA ASP A 6 15.29 1.44 3.82
C ASP A 6 14.70 0.94 2.49
N TYR A 7 14.10 1.86 1.72
CA TYR A 7 13.49 1.59 0.42
C TYR A 7 13.95 2.60 -0.62
N THR A 8 13.97 2.19 -1.89
CA THR A 8 14.48 3.00 -3.00
C THR A 8 13.42 3.36 -4.04
N ASP A 9 12.32 2.60 -4.12
CA ASP A 9 11.25 2.87 -5.08
C ASP A 9 9.90 2.27 -4.66
N VAL A 10 8.81 2.81 -5.19
CA VAL A 10 7.43 2.36 -4.99
C VAL A 10 6.70 2.40 -6.33
N ARG A 11 5.86 1.41 -6.60
CA ARG A 11 5.04 1.37 -7.83
C ARG A 11 3.67 0.73 -7.62
N ASN A 12 2.81 0.91 -8.62
CA ASN A 12 1.46 0.37 -8.70
C ASN A 12 0.61 0.66 -7.45
N PRO A 13 0.52 1.92 -6.99
CA PRO A 13 -0.24 2.24 -5.78
C PRO A 13 -1.75 2.20 -6.07
N VAL A 14 -2.52 1.56 -5.17
CA VAL A 14 -3.97 1.39 -5.25
C VAL A 14 -4.56 1.56 -3.85
N TRP A 15 -5.72 2.19 -3.73
CA TRP A 15 -6.45 2.20 -2.46
C TRP A 15 -6.79 0.77 -2.02
N ALA A 16 -6.39 0.40 -0.80
CA ALA A 16 -6.61 -0.94 -0.27
C ALA A 16 -7.96 -1.09 0.46
N ASP A 17 -8.64 0.03 0.72
CA ASP A 17 -9.95 0.06 1.37
C ASP A 17 -10.79 1.25 0.87
N ALA A 18 -12.11 1.14 1.01
CA ALA A 18 -13.06 2.17 0.58
C ALA A 18 -13.00 3.48 1.39
N GLY A 19 -12.39 3.44 2.58
CA GLY A 19 -12.18 4.63 3.42
C GLY A 19 -10.92 5.41 3.08
N HIS A 20 -10.14 4.92 2.09
CA HIS A 20 -8.85 5.50 1.70
C HIS A 20 -7.89 5.64 2.90
N SER A 21 -7.92 4.65 3.80
CA SER A 21 -7.07 4.65 5.01
C SER A 21 -5.73 3.94 4.81
N SER A 22 -5.62 3.14 3.75
CA SER A 22 -4.44 2.35 3.42
C SER A 22 -4.25 2.22 1.91
N ILE A 23 -2.98 2.09 1.49
CA ILE A 23 -2.57 1.98 0.09
C ILE A 23 -1.82 0.66 -0.09
N ALA A 24 -2.30 -0.18 -1.00
CA ALA A 24 -1.57 -1.34 -1.49
C ALA A 24 -0.60 -0.90 -2.59
N CYS A 25 0.64 -1.34 -2.51
CA CYS A 25 1.66 -1.04 -3.51
C CYS A 25 2.73 -2.13 -3.56
N GLU A 26 3.65 -1.99 -4.50
CA GLU A 26 4.88 -2.78 -4.57
C GLU A 26 6.06 -1.88 -4.19
N VAL A 27 6.90 -2.33 -3.25
CA VAL A 27 8.03 -1.54 -2.72
C VAL A 27 9.34 -2.27 -2.98
N LYS A 28 10.34 -1.51 -3.45
CA LYS A 28 11.72 -1.98 -3.56
C LYS A 28 12.48 -1.62 -2.29
N PHE A 29 12.53 -2.56 -1.35
CA PHE A 29 13.40 -2.43 -0.18
C PHE A 29 14.81 -2.92 -0.48
N ASP A 30 15.79 -2.38 0.24
CA ASP A 30 17.21 -2.69 0.02
C ASP A 30 17.57 -4.14 0.32
N LEU A 31 16.84 -4.80 1.23
CA LEU A 31 17.08 -6.22 1.58
C LEU A 31 16.49 -7.22 0.58
N PHE A 32 15.58 -6.80 -0.30
CA PHE A 32 14.93 -7.70 -1.25
C PHE A 32 15.44 -7.48 -2.66
N ALA A 33 15.66 -8.57 -3.41
CA ALA A 33 16.11 -8.50 -4.80
C ALA A 33 15.03 -7.94 -5.73
N ASP A 34 13.76 -8.18 -5.41
CA ASP A 34 12.60 -7.77 -6.19
C ASP A 34 11.72 -6.79 -5.40
N TYR A 35 10.75 -6.21 -6.10
CA TYR A 35 9.67 -5.49 -5.42
C TYR A 35 8.80 -6.48 -4.65
N VAL A 36 8.34 -6.08 -3.47
CA VAL A 36 7.46 -6.88 -2.63
C VAL A 36 6.13 -6.17 -2.36
N PRO A 37 5.01 -6.90 -2.27
CA PRO A 37 3.73 -6.31 -1.88
C PRO A 37 3.81 -5.70 -0.48
N PHE A 38 3.24 -4.51 -0.32
CA PHE A 38 3.21 -3.79 0.95
C PHE A 38 1.90 -2.99 1.09
N ILE A 39 1.38 -2.90 2.32
CA ILE A 39 0.24 -2.06 2.66
C ILE A 39 0.74 -0.89 3.50
N ALA A 40 0.73 0.31 2.93
CA ALA A 40 1.14 1.54 3.59
C ALA A 40 -0.05 2.21 4.30
N MET A 41 0.19 2.72 5.51
CA MET A 41 -0.80 3.43 6.32
C MET A 41 -0.12 4.56 7.11
N LEU A 42 -0.85 5.65 7.38
CA LEU A 42 -0.33 6.73 8.24
C LEU A 42 0.01 6.24 9.66
N SER A 43 -0.67 5.20 10.12
CA SER A 43 -0.46 4.57 11.43
C SER A 43 0.56 3.43 11.41
N ASP A 44 1.38 3.32 10.36
CA ASP A 44 2.33 2.20 10.26
C ASP A 44 3.33 2.23 11.42
N PRO A 45 3.61 1.09 12.07
CA PRO A 45 4.62 1.03 13.12
C PRO A 45 6.03 1.35 12.62
N HIS A 46 6.29 1.23 11.31
CA HIS A 46 7.55 1.60 10.71
C HIS A 46 7.46 2.96 10.00
N PRO A 47 8.44 3.87 10.18
CA PRO A 47 8.42 5.20 9.57
C PRO A 47 8.20 5.18 8.05
N HIS A 48 8.81 4.23 7.34
CA HIS A 48 8.65 4.11 5.89
C HIS A 48 7.20 3.89 5.45
N GLY A 49 6.34 3.26 6.26
CA GLY A 49 4.94 3.05 5.89
C GLY A 49 4.16 4.36 5.80
N ALA A 50 4.35 5.27 6.76
CA ALA A 50 3.72 6.59 6.74
C ALA A 50 4.28 7.50 5.64
N GLU A 51 5.59 7.40 5.36
CA GLU A 51 6.26 8.11 4.27
C GLU A 51 5.74 7.65 2.90
N ILE A 52 5.69 6.34 2.66
CA ILE A 52 5.18 5.75 1.42
C ILE A 52 3.72 6.14 1.20
N PHE A 53 2.88 6.08 2.25
CA PHE A 53 1.49 6.53 2.15
C PHE A 53 1.39 7.97 1.68
N SER A 54 2.12 8.88 2.33
CA SER A 54 2.08 10.31 2.02
C SER A 54 2.59 10.62 0.61
N ALA A 55 3.65 9.92 0.17
CA ALA A 55 4.20 10.06 -1.17
C ALA A 55 3.23 9.54 -2.24
N CYS A 56 2.58 8.39 -2.03
CA CYS A 56 1.56 7.89 -2.95
C CYS A 56 0.33 8.82 -3.00
N ALA A 57 -0.16 9.27 -1.84
CA ALA A 57 -1.31 10.19 -1.76
C ALA A 57 -1.05 11.56 -2.41
N SER A 58 0.21 12.00 -2.47
CA SER A 58 0.60 13.23 -3.18
C SER A 58 0.81 13.03 -4.69
N GLY A 59 0.72 11.79 -5.19
CA GLY A 59 0.90 11.45 -6.60
C GLY A 59 2.36 11.29 -7.03
N GLN A 60 3.31 11.22 -6.09
CA GLN A 60 4.75 11.08 -6.41
C GLN A 60 5.05 9.83 -7.24
N TYR A 61 4.30 8.75 -7.01
CA TYR A 61 4.45 7.45 -7.69
C TYR A 61 3.37 7.19 -8.75
N GLY A 62 2.77 8.26 -9.28
CA GLY A 62 1.65 8.19 -10.21
C GLY A 62 0.29 8.27 -9.54
N GLU A 63 -0.76 8.13 -10.34
CA GLU A 63 -2.14 8.16 -9.87
C GLU A 63 -2.46 6.92 -9.03
N LEU A 64 -3.20 7.12 -7.94
CA LEU A 64 -3.71 6.04 -7.11
C LEU A 64 -4.87 5.34 -7.81
N GLY A 65 -4.75 4.02 -8.00
CA GLY A 65 -5.87 3.21 -8.47
C GLY A 65 -7.02 3.15 -7.46
N ASP A 66 -8.24 2.97 -7.96
CA ASP A 66 -9.43 2.80 -7.14
C ASP A 66 -9.43 1.47 -6.36
N TYR A 67 -10.03 1.49 -5.17
CA TYR A 67 -10.29 0.28 -4.41
C TYR A 67 -11.35 -0.59 -5.11
N VAL A 68 -11.03 -1.88 -5.30
CA VAL A 68 -11.97 -2.89 -5.79
C VAL A 68 -12.34 -3.84 -4.63
N PRO A 69 -13.59 -3.81 -4.15
CA PRO A 69 -14.02 -4.72 -3.09
C PRO A 69 -13.98 -6.18 -3.57
N PRO A 70 -13.67 -7.13 -2.68
CA PRO A 70 -13.73 -8.54 -3.03
C PRO A 70 -15.15 -8.92 -3.46
N PRO A 71 -15.30 -9.91 -4.36
CA PRO A 71 -16.61 -10.37 -4.78
C PRO A 71 -17.39 -10.89 -3.56
N LEU A 72 -18.69 -10.58 -3.50
CA LEU A 72 -19.57 -11.15 -2.49
C LEU A 72 -19.61 -12.68 -2.65
N PRO A 73 -19.61 -13.46 -1.56
CA PRO A 73 -19.76 -14.90 -1.64
C PRO A 73 -21.13 -15.26 -2.25
N SER A 74 -21.15 -16.30 -3.09
CA SER A 74 -22.29 -16.70 -3.93
C SER A 74 -23.61 -16.96 -3.18
N ASN A 75 -23.55 -17.16 -1.86
CA ASN A 75 -24.70 -17.55 -1.04
C ASN A 75 -25.25 -16.38 -0.20
N ALA A 76 -24.86 -15.13 -0.47
CA ALA A 76 -25.34 -13.97 0.26
C ALA A 76 -26.80 -13.54 -0.07
N VAL A 77 -27.54 -14.31 -0.88
CA VAL A 77 -28.96 -14.08 -1.13
C VAL A 77 -29.76 -15.24 -0.55
N THR A 78 -30.27 -15.07 0.68
CA THR A 78 -31.63 -15.43 1.13
C THR A 78 -31.80 -14.95 2.58
N LEU A 79 -32.53 -13.84 2.76
CA LEU A 79 -33.37 -13.60 3.93
C LEU A 79 -34.69 -13.02 3.43
#